data_AF-R1D3I6-F1
#
_entry.id   AF-R1D3I6-F1
#
_cell.length_a   1.000
_cell.length_b   1.000
_cell.length_c   1.000
_cell.angle_alpha   90.00
_cell.angle_beta   90.00
_cell.angle_gamma   90.00
#
_symmetry.space_group_name_H-M   'P 1'
#
loop_
_entity.id
_entity.type
_entity.pdbx_description
1 polymer ?
#
loop_
_entity_poly.entity_id
_entity_poly.type
_entity_poly.pdbx_seq_one_letter_code
_entity_poly.pdbx_strand_id
1 'polypeptide(L)'
;WAADGQCKSNPGYMHDSCKYSCWEWRARASSARHHLPGRHSDPAAARFEHRRKAYPDAPIDKNFHCHNWAAKGECLSNRAFMATTCPESCKDKYEDEKDEPPSKPPARTAHRALAGPPPGHREDGRHHPRCIASPTSPQKKKKRKKKKKGEPKEEL
;
A
#
# COMPACT_ATOMS: atom_id res chain seq x y z
N TRP A 1 -20.56 -16.30 12.17
CA TRP A 1 -20.76 -17.74 12.46
C TRP A 1 -19.46 -18.52 12.43
N ALA A 2 -18.72 -18.54 11.30
CA ALA A 2 -17.41 -19.20 11.27
C ALA A 2 -16.44 -18.61 12.31
N ALA A 3 -16.38 -17.28 12.41
CA ALA A 3 -15.60 -16.59 13.45
C ALA A 3 -16.04 -16.89 14.89
N ASP A 4 -17.33 -17.16 15.08
CA ASP A 4 -17.93 -17.47 16.39
C ASP A 4 -17.79 -18.96 16.76
N GLY A 5 -16.98 -19.73 16.03
CA GLY A 5 -16.73 -21.15 16.31
C GLY A 5 -17.79 -22.11 15.77
N GLN A 6 -18.78 -21.63 15.01
CA GLN A 6 -19.87 -22.48 14.52
C GLN A 6 -19.40 -23.61 13.59
N CYS A 7 -18.23 -23.49 12.96
CA CYS A 7 -17.66 -24.59 12.17
C CYS A 7 -17.35 -25.85 13.00
N LYS A 8 -17.20 -25.70 14.32
CA LYS A 8 -17.03 -26.82 15.26
C LYS A 8 -18.35 -27.18 15.93
N SER A 9 -19.12 -26.18 16.33
CA SER A 9 -20.37 -26.38 17.08
C SER A 9 -21.57 -26.81 16.23
N ASN A 10 -21.55 -26.50 14.93
CA ASN A 10 -22.60 -26.88 13.98
C ASN A 10 -21.99 -27.21 12.60
N PRO A 11 -21.25 -28.31 12.48
CA PRO A 11 -20.46 -28.61 11.29
C PRO A 11 -21.32 -28.96 10.06
N GLY A 12 -22.46 -29.62 10.25
CA GLY A 12 -23.35 -30.01 9.15
C GLY A 12 -23.86 -28.79 8.39
N TYR A 13 -24.61 -27.92 9.08
CA TYR A 13 -25.13 -26.70 8.47
C TYR A 13 -24.02 -25.80 7.92
N MET A 14 -22.93 -25.65 8.67
CA MET A 14 -21.83 -24.78 8.25
C MET A 14 -21.09 -25.30 7.02
N HIS A 15 -20.99 -26.62 6.82
CA HIS A 15 -20.40 -27.19 5.61
C HIS A 15 -21.34 -27.11 4.40
N ASP A 16 -22.65 -27.19 4.60
CA ASP A 16 -23.62 -27.12 3.51
C ASP A 16 -23.89 -25.68 3.06
N SER A 17 -24.03 -24.76 4.02
CA SER A 17 -24.45 -23.37 3.74
C SER A 17 -23.29 -22.36 3.78
N CYS A 18 -22.19 -22.68 4.45
CA CYS A 18 -21.12 -21.72 4.76
C CYS A 18 -19.70 -22.31 4.59
N LYS A 19 -19.56 -23.27 3.66
CA LYS A 19 -18.32 -24.04 3.44
C LYS A 19 -17.07 -23.17 3.31
N TYR A 20 -17.16 -22.14 2.47
CA TYR A 20 -16.06 -21.20 2.22
C TYR A 20 -15.68 -20.41 3.47
N SER A 21 -16.66 -20.01 4.29
CA SER A 21 -16.39 -19.29 5.54
C SER A 21 -15.67 -20.17 6.57
N CYS A 22 -15.97 -21.46 6.62
CA CYS A 22 -15.23 -22.40 7.47
C CYS A 22 -13.85 -22.73 6.93
N TRP A 23 -13.69 -22.80 5.61
CA TRP A 23 -12.39 -22.96 4.98
C TRP A 23 -11.48 -21.76 5.25
N GLU A 24 -11.95 -20.54 5.02
CA GLU A 24 -11.17 -19.32 5.29
C GLU A 24 -10.82 -19.21 6.78
N TRP A 25 -11.76 -19.50 7.68
CA TRP A 25 -11.49 -19.46 9.11
C TRP A 25 -10.50 -20.54 9.56
N ARG A 26 -10.56 -21.75 9.01
CA ARG A 26 -9.59 -22.82 9.26
C ARG A 26 -8.20 -22.47 8.68
N ALA A 27 -8.14 -21.85 7.50
CA ALA A 27 -6.90 -21.36 6.92
C ALA A 27 -6.27 -20.28 7.80
N ARG A 28 -7.09 -19.33 8.29
CA ARG A 28 -6.66 -18.31 9.25
C ARG A 28 -6.21 -18.88 10.59
N ALA A 29 -6.92 -19.88 11.13
CA ALA A 29 -6.54 -20.57 12.36
C ALA A 29 -5.26 -21.40 12.20
N SER A 30 -5.01 -21.95 11.01
CA SER A 30 -3.76 -22.66 10.69
C SER A 30 -2.59 -21.69 10.54
N SER A 31 -2.84 -20.50 9.98
CA SER A 31 -1.91 -19.37 9.92
C SER A 31 -1.76 -18.61 11.24
N ALA A 32 -2.58 -18.89 12.26
CA ALA A 32 -2.47 -18.27 13.59
C ALA A 32 -1.20 -18.69 14.35
N ARG A 33 -0.46 -19.68 13.84
CA ARG A 33 0.93 -19.95 14.27
C ARG A 33 1.96 -18.93 13.75
N HIS A 34 1.55 -17.97 12.92
CA HIS A 34 2.40 -16.88 12.40
C HIS A 34 1.97 -15.47 12.84
N HIS A 35 1.06 -15.31 13.81
CA HIS A 35 0.78 -14.01 14.41
C HIS A 35 1.77 -13.71 15.54
N LEU A 36 3.03 -13.44 15.16
CA LEU A 36 3.90 -12.59 15.98
C LEU A 36 3.46 -11.13 15.77
N PRO A 37 3.18 -10.36 16.84
CA PRO A 37 2.94 -8.93 16.73
C PRO A 37 4.22 -8.26 16.18
N GLY A 38 4.11 -7.57 15.05
CA GLY A 38 5.24 -6.90 14.38
C GLY A 38 5.40 -7.22 12.89
N ARG A 39 4.72 -8.23 12.35
CA ARG A 39 4.77 -8.55 10.92
C ARG A 39 3.64 -7.88 10.13
N HIS A 40 3.63 -6.54 10.16
CA HIS A 40 2.98 -5.71 9.14
C HIS A 40 3.96 -5.37 8.02
N SER A 41 4.84 -6.31 7.66
CA SER A 41 5.66 -6.15 6.47
C SER A 41 4.73 -6.22 5.27
N ASP A 42 4.62 -5.12 4.53
CA ASP A 42 3.91 -5.07 3.26
C ASP A 42 4.33 -6.32 2.43
N PRO A 43 3.36 -7.16 2.01
CA PRO A 43 3.68 -8.43 1.34
C PRO A 43 4.52 -8.21 0.08
N ALA A 44 4.44 -7.03 -0.57
CA ALA A 44 5.33 -6.66 -1.64
C ALA A 44 6.76 -6.47 -1.15
N ALA A 45 6.98 -5.66 -0.11
CA ALA A 45 8.32 -5.41 0.45
C ALA A 45 9.03 -6.71 0.90
N ALA A 46 8.28 -7.63 1.52
CA ALA A 46 8.80 -8.94 1.93
C ALA A 46 9.29 -9.79 0.74
N ARG A 47 8.61 -9.71 -0.42
CA ARG A 47 9.03 -10.40 -1.64
C ARG A 47 10.35 -9.86 -2.17
N PHE A 48 10.55 -8.54 -2.10
CA PHE A 48 11.78 -7.91 -2.56
C PHE A 48 12.97 -8.20 -1.64
N GLU A 49 12.75 -8.26 -0.32
CA GLU A 49 13.77 -8.72 0.63
C GLU A 49 14.25 -10.14 0.32
N HIS A 50 13.31 -11.06 0.08
CA HIS A 50 13.66 -12.43 -0.31
C HIS A 50 14.46 -12.45 -1.62
N ARG A 51 14.03 -11.68 -2.64
CA ARG A 51 14.73 -11.60 -3.92
C ARG A 51 16.17 -11.12 -3.78
N ARG A 52 16.38 -10.06 -3.00
CA ARG A 52 17.71 -9.51 -2.71
C ARG A 52 18.64 -10.54 -2.07
N LYS A 53 18.12 -11.37 -1.15
CA LYS A 53 18.90 -12.38 -0.43
C LYS A 53 19.13 -13.65 -1.25
N ALA A 54 18.12 -14.14 -1.95
CA ALA A 54 18.17 -15.41 -2.69
C ALA A 54 18.91 -15.29 -4.02
N TYR A 55 18.84 -14.11 -4.66
CA TYR A 55 19.39 -13.88 -6.00
C TYR A 55 20.16 -12.54 -6.06
N PRO A 56 21.31 -12.44 -5.39
CA PRO A 56 22.10 -11.21 -5.36
C PRO A 56 22.66 -10.83 -6.74
N ASP A 57 22.90 -11.80 -7.62
CA ASP A 57 23.51 -11.58 -8.95
C ASP A 57 22.51 -11.61 -10.10
N ALA A 58 21.24 -11.94 -9.84
CA ALA A 58 20.24 -11.99 -10.89
C ALA A 58 19.90 -10.58 -11.41
N PRO A 59 19.73 -10.40 -12.73
CA PRO A 59 19.35 -9.13 -13.35
C PRO A 59 17.84 -8.89 -13.19
N ILE A 60 17.35 -8.89 -11.95
CA ILE A 60 15.95 -8.68 -11.57
C ILE A 60 15.85 -7.54 -10.57
N ASP A 61 14.70 -6.86 -10.53
CA ASP A 61 14.49 -5.78 -9.56
C ASP A 61 14.43 -6.32 -8.11
N LYS A 62 15.29 -5.77 -7.26
CA LYS A 62 15.49 -6.17 -5.87
C LYS A 62 14.79 -5.24 -4.87
N ASN A 63 14.22 -4.12 -5.33
CA ASN A 63 13.48 -3.20 -4.48
C ASN A 63 12.08 -2.91 -5.05
N PHE A 64 11.10 -2.74 -4.17
CA PHE A 64 9.74 -2.39 -4.57
C PHE A 64 9.63 -0.97 -5.14
N HIS A 65 10.57 -0.10 -4.79
CA HIS A 65 10.62 1.28 -5.27
C HIS A 65 11.29 1.44 -6.64
N CYS A 66 11.82 0.37 -7.25
CA CYS A 66 12.55 0.44 -8.52
C CYS A 66 11.77 1.20 -9.61
N HIS A 67 10.47 0.92 -9.74
CA HIS A 67 9.60 1.62 -10.69
C HIS A 67 9.52 3.13 -10.43
N ASN A 68 9.36 3.55 -9.17
CA ASN A 68 9.27 4.96 -8.79
C ASN A 68 10.60 5.70 -8.98
N TRP A 69 11.72 5.04 -8.69
CA TRP A 69 13.05 5.59 -8.89
C TRP A 69 13.40 5.73 -10.38
N ALA A 70 13.07 4.71 -11.19
CA ALA A 70 13.24 4.80 -12.63
C ALA A 70 12.39 5.93 -13.24
N ALA A 71 11.14 6.10 -12.81
CA ALA A 71 10.28 7.20 -13.24
C ALA A 71 10.84 8.59 -12.86
N LYS A 72 11.62 8.68 -11.77
CA LYS A 72 12.30 9.90 -11.33
C LYS A 72 13.65 10.15 -12.02
N GLY A 73 14.08 9.26 -12.91
CA GLY A 73 15.33 9.41 -13.66
C GLY A 73 16.57 8.87 -12.93
N GLU A 74 16.41 8.07 -11.87
CA GLU A 74 17.55 7.48 -11.14
C GLU A 74 18.41 6.57 -12.02
N CYS A 75 17.87 6.01 -13.11
CA CYS A 75 18.63 5.20 -14.06
C CYS A 75 19.83 5.95 -14.67
N LEU A 76 19.70 7.28 -14.82
CA LEU A 76 20.73 8.17 -15.36
C LEU A 76 21.53 8.82 -14.23
N SER A 77 20.84 9.43 -13.26
CA SER A 77 21.46 10.18 -12.17
C SER A 77 22.18 9.29 -11.14
N ASN A 78 21.76 8.03 -11.02
CA ASN A 78 22.26 7.07 -10.01
C ASN A 78 22.46 5.68 -10.63
N ARG A 79 23.14 5.67 -11.78
CA ARG A 79 23.31 4.50 -12.64
C ARG A 79 23.90 3.28 -11.93
N ALA A 80 24.95 3.46 -11.13
CA ALA A 80 25.62 2.34 -10.46
C ALA A 80 24.70 1.63 -9.45
N PHE A 81 23.89 2.39 -8.72
CA PHE A 81 22.91 1.83 -7.79
C PHE A 81 21.76 1.14 -8.53
N MET A 82 21.22 1.78 -9.57
CA MET A 82 20.11 1.23 -10.32
C MET A 82 20.52 -0.02 -11.10
N ALA A 83 21.74 -0.09 -11.66
CA ALA A 83 22.24 -1.28 -12.33
C ALA A 83 22.32 -2.51 -11.40
N THR A 84 22.63 -2.30 -10.11
CA THR A 84 22.75 -3.40 -9.13
C THR A 84 21.42 -3.73 -8.45
N THR A 85 20.57 -2.73 -8.21
CA THR A 85 19.34 -2.86 -7.41
C THR A 85 18.08 -3.00 -8.28
N CYS A 86 18.05 -2.33 -9.42
CA CYS A 86 16.87 -2.15 -10.28
C CYS A 86 17.19 -2.32 -11.79
N PRO A 87 17.85 -3.42 -12.19
CA PRO A 87 18.29 -3.61 -13.56
C PRO A 87 17.14 -3.72 -14.58
N GLU A 88 15.99 -4.28 -14.19
CA GLU A 88 14.85 -4.41 -15.11
C GLU A 88 14.17 -3.06 -15.33
N SER A 89 13.97 -2.30 -14.25
CA SER A 89 13.34 -0.96 -14.32
C SER A 89 14.12 0.03 -15.18
N CYS A 90 15.43 -0.18 -15.38
CA CYS A 90 16.28 0.70 -16.19
C CYS A 90 16.67 0.11 -17.53
N LYS A 91 16.20 -1.09 -17.89
CA LYS A 91 16.60 -1.81 -19.11
C LYS A 91 16.44 -0.96 -20.36
N ASP A 92 15.29 -0.31 -20.53
CA ASP A 92 15.00 0.52 -21.71
C ASP A 92 15.78 1.84 -21.74
N LYS A 93 16.48 2.20 -20.65
CA LYS A 93 17.32 3.40 -20.57
C LYS A 93 18.78 3.15 -20.96
N TYR A 94 19.21 1.89 -21.00
CA TYR A 94 20.58 1.51 -21.34
C TYR A 94 20.75 1.04 -22.79
N GLU A 95 19.67 0.64 -23.47
CA GLU A 95 19.72 0.22 -24.89
C GLU A 95 19.95 1.40 -25.86
N ASP A 96 19.73 2.64 -25.41
CA ASP A 96 19.98 3.86 -26.20
C ASP A 96 21.48 4.23 -26.30
N GLU A 97 22.34 3.54 -25.54
CA GLU A 97 23.73 3.98 -25.30
C GLU A 97 24.79 3.07 -25.93
N LYS A 98 24.46 2.39 -27.04
CA LYS A 98 25.46 1.69 -27.85
C LYS A 98 26.28 2.61 -28.77
N ASP A 99 26.02 3.92 -28.80
CA ASP A 99 26.72 4.86 -29.71
C ASP A 99 27.51 5.99 -29.04
N GLU A 100 27.70 6.05 -27.71
CA GLU A 100 28.71 6.98 -27.16
C GLU A 100 29.18 6.64 -25.72
N PRO A 101 30.51 6.70 -25.43
CA PRO A 101 31.07 6.40 -24.12
C PRO A 101 30.73 7.48 -23.06
N PRO A 102 30.73 7.14 -21.76
CA PRO A 102 30.28 8.03 -20.68
C PRO A 102 31.25 9.19 -20.47
N SER A 103 30.99 10.31 -21.15
CA SER A 103 31.76 11.55 -21.00
C SER A 103 31.30 12.36 -19.79
N LYS A 104 31.77 11.93 -18.62
CA LYS A 104 31.94 12.70 -17.35
C LYS A 104 30.66 13.25 -16.67
N PRO A 105 30.59 13.22 -15.33
CA PRO A 105 29.61 14.03 -14.60
C PRO A 105 29.88 15.53 -14.89
N PRO A 106 28.85 16.39 -14.98
CA PRO A 106 29.09 17.81 -15.14
C PRO A 106 29.91 18.30 -13.94
N ALA A 107 31.12 18.79 -14.22
CA ALA A 107 31.91 19.51 -13.24
C ALA A 107 31.04 20.65 -12.72
N ARG A 108 30.82 20.69 -11.40
CA ARG A 108 30.18 21.83 -10.73
C ARG A 108 31.05 23.06 -10.99
N THR A 109 30.74 23.83 -12.03
CA THR A 109 31.30 25.15 -12.22
C THR A 109 30.76 26.04 -11.11
N ALA A 110 31.61 26.30 -10.10
CA ALA A 110 31.37 27.34 -9.12
C ALA A 110 31.51 28.70 -9.82
N HIS A 111 30.45 29.16 -10.49
CA HIS A 111 30.35 30.56 -10.88
C HIS A 111 29.98 31.36 -9.63
N ARG A 112 31.01 31.96 -9.04
CA ARG A 112 30.91 33.03 -8.05
C ARG A 112 30.26 34.24 -8.72
N ALA A 113 28.98 34.44 -8.47
CA ALA A 113 28.24 35.64 -8.87
C ALA A 113 27.85 36.44 -7.62
N LEU A 114 28.06 37.74 -7.75
CA LEU A 114 28.03 38.76 -6.72
C LEU A 114 26.63 38.95 -6.12
N ALA A 115 26.60 39.35 -4.85
CA ALA A 115 25.39 39.72 -4.13
C ALA A 115 24.67 40.87 -4.84
N GLY A 116 23.45 40.59 -5.32
CA GLY A 116 22.43 41.60 -5.64
C GLY A 116 21.24 41.42 -4.69
N PRO A 117 20.65 42.49 -4.14
CA PRO A 117 19.50 42.38 -3.26
C PRO A 117 18.23 41.94 -4.04
N PRO A 118 17.33 41.16 -3.43
CA PRO A 118 16.11 40.70 -4.09
C PRO A 118 15.06 41.82 -4.21
N PRO A 119 14.28 41.88 -5.30
CA PRO A 119 13.12 42.77 -5.39
C PRO A 119 12.01 42.29 -4.46
N GLY A 120 11.48 43.23 -3.66
CA GLY A 120 10.35 43.01 -2.77
C GLY A 120 9.08 42.66 -3.54
N HIS A 121 8.51 41.50 -3.23
CA HIS A 121 7.15 41.16 -3.60
C HIS A 121 6.20 41.68 -2.52
N ARG A 122 5.20 42.44 -2.97
CA ARG A 122 4.20 43.16 -2.21
C ARG A 122 3.26 42.17 -1.50
N GLU A 123 3.15 42.31 -0.18
CA GLU A 123 2.18 41.63 0.67
C GLU A 123 0.82 42.32 0.55
N ASP A 124 -0.10 41.75 -0.23
CA ASP A 124 -1.52 42.05 -0.10
C ASP A 124 -2.19 40.84 0.57
N GLY A 125 -2.41 40.97 1.88
CA GLY A 125 -3.06 39.96 2.69
C GLY A 125 -4.54 39.79 2.38
N ARG A 126 -5.11 38.78 3.08
CA ARG A 126 -6.56 38.54 3.26
C ARG A 126 -7.19 37.91 1.99
N HIS A 127 -7.73 36.69 1.99
CA HIS A 127 -8.80 36.22 2.84
C HIS A 127 -8.90 34.68 2.80
N HIS A 128 -9.06 34.09 3.98
CA HIS A 128 -9.63 32.76 4.17
C HIS A 128 -11.16 32.86 3.99
N PRO A 129 -11.81 31.96 3.24
CA PRO A 129 -13.17 31.58 3.54
C PRO A 129 -13.20 30.18 4.14
N ARG A 130 -13.74 30.16 5.35
CA ARG A 130 -14.16 29.05 6.19
C ARG A 130 -14.73 27.88 5.39
N CYS A 131 -14.23 26.67 5.61
CA CYS A 131 -15.02 25.46 5.35
C CYS A 131 -16.17 25.41 6.37
N ILE A 132 -17.35 25.83 5.92
CA ILE A 132 -18.60 25.74 6.64
C ILE A 132 -19.14 24.30 6.57
N ALA A 133 -19.61 23.86 7.74
CA ALA A 133 -20.41 22.69 8.08
C ALA A 133 -20.95 21.75 6.98
N SER A 134 -20.86 20.46 7.32
CA SER A 134 -21.54 19.26 6.80
C SER A 134 -22.97 19.45 6.26
N PRO A 135 -23.41 18.47 5.44
CA PRO A 135 -24.60 17.73 5.83
C PRO A 135 -24.34 16.24 5.98
N THR A 136 -24.72 15.75 7.16
CA THR A 136 -24.79 14.34 7.55
C THR A 136 -25.70 13.55 6.63
N SER A 137 -25.22 12.41 6.13
CA SER A 137 -26.00 11.43 5.39
C SER A 137 -27.10 10.80 6.28
N PRO A 138 -28.36 10.67 5.84
CA PRO A 138 -29.41 10.05 6.66
C PRO A 138 -29.24 8.53 6.72
N GLN A 139 -28.90 8.00 7.89
CA GLN A 139 -29.05 6.58 8.17
C GLN A 139 -30.55 6.21 8.18
N LYS A 140 -30.98 5.39 7.22
CA LYS A 140 -32.30 4.72 7.24
C LYS A 140 -32.37 3.78 8.44
N LYS A 141 -33.00 4.24 9.53
CA LYS A 141 -33.41 3.38 10.66
C LYS A 141 -34.43 2.35 10.16
N LYS A 142 -34.02 1.10 9.97
CA LYS A 142 -34.96 -0.03 9.81
C LYS A 142 -35.74 -0.18 11.11
N LYS A 143 -37.01 0.23 11.13
CA LYS A 143 -37.95 -0.07 12.22
C LYS A 143 -38.05 -1.60 12.37
N ARG A 144 -37.48 -2.13 13.45
CA ARG A 144 -37.85 -3.46 13.96
C ARG A 144 -39.34 -3.41 14.37
N LYS A 145 -40.21 -4.06 13.60
CA LYS A 145 -41.58 -4.40 14.04
C LYS A 145 -41.45 -5.35 15.23
N LYS A 146 -41.71 -4.85 16.43
CA LYS A 146 -41.89 -5.64 17.64
C LYS A 146 -43.23 -6.37 17.50
N LYS A 147 -43.21 -7.64 17.10
CA LYS A 147 -44.39 -8.50 17.06
C LYS A 147 -44.81 -8.72 18.51
N LYS A 148 -45.93 -8.10 18.94
CA LYS A 148 -46.62 -8.43 20.20
C LYS A 148 -46.92 -9.94 20.15
N LYS A 149 -46.26 -10.71 21.00
CA LYS A 149 -46.64 -12.10 21.29
C LYS A 149 -47.75 -11.98 22.33
N GLY A 150 -48.96 -12.44 21.99
CA GLY A 150 -50.09 -12.44 22.91
C GLY A 150 -49.78 -13.28 24.14
N GLU A 151 -50.26 -12.80 25.28
CA GLU A 151 -50.44 -13.60 26.49
C GLU A 151 -51.45 -14.72 26.20
N PRO A 152 -51.26 -15.93 26.76
CA PRO A 152 -52.32 -16.91 26.86
C PRO A 152 -53.33 -16.45 27.91
N LYS A 153 -54.62 -16.42 27.53
CA LYS A 153 -55.70 -16.36 28.50
C LYS A 153 -55.69 -17.66 29.30
N GLU A 154 -55.66 -17.54 30.62
CA GLU A 154 -56.22 -18.55 31.50
C GLU A 154 -57.70 -18.72 31.16
N GLU A 155 -58.12 -19.97 30.97
CA GLU A 155 -59.51 -20.36 31.15
C GLU A 155 -59.54 -21.54 32.12
N LEU A 156 -60.46 -21.39 33.07
CA LEU A 156 -60.78 -22.24 34.21
C LEU A 156 -61.56 -23.48 33.76
#